data_AF-A0A2D8V1J3-F1
#
_entry.id   AF-A0A2D8V1J3-F1
#
_cell.length_a   1.000
_cell.length_b   1.000
_cell.length_c   1.000
_cell.angle_alpha   90.00
_cell.angle_beta   90.00
_cell.angle_gamma   90.00
#
_symmetry.space_group_name_H-M   'P 1'
#
loop_
_entity.id
_entity.type
_entity.pdbx_description
1 polymer ?
#
loop_
_entity_poly.entity_id
_entity_poly.type
_entity_poly.pdbx_seq_one_letter_code
_entity_poly.pdbx_strand_id
1 'polypeptide(L)'
;MSQYLYHNSDLLPRPQAAWLLTCLSESAFCSFSSLGFQGLFGLLCWLWMVPVSSASEALSLATYNLQNYRLSPHEGFSAKSLKSCLAAQELAIECNADVLLIQEIGSEKALKHFQAGLSQKGLHYPHHILARLPDASIHLGLLSRLPPLRSQHHTNAFVLYGKAFRPSRGFLEVDFQVSKNRQIKIWGIH
;
A
#
# COMPACT_ATOMS: atom_id res chain seq x y z
N MET A 1 16.47 -13.69 -11.21
CA MET A 1 15.31 -12.98 -11.78
C MET A 1 14.07 -13.74 -11.34
N SER A 2 13.51 -13.39 -10.17
CA SER A 2 12.34 -14.07 -9.60
C SER A 2 11.28 -13.01 -9.34
N GLN A 3 10.36 -12.86 -10.30
CA GLN A 3 9.15 -12.06 -10.11
C GLN A 3 8.10 -12.99 -9.47
N TYR A 4 7.84 -12.81 -8.17
CA TYR A 4 6.64 -13.37 -7.56
C TYR A 4 5.49 -12.40 -7.82
N LEU A 5 4.81 -12.60 -8.95
CA LEU A 5 3.49 -12.03 -9.21
C LEU A 5 2.48 -12.79 -8.37
N TYR A 6 2.04 -12.21 -7.26
CA TYR A 6 0.80 -12.62 -6.62
C TYR A 6 -0.35 -12.15 -7.52
N HIS A 7 -0.82 -13.03 -8.42
CA HIS A 7 -2.02 -12.81 -9.19
C HIS A 7 -3.21 -13.30 -8.35
N ASN A 8 -3.92 -12.38 -7.71
CA ASN A 8 -5.19 -12.68 -7.07
C ASN A 8 -6.29 -12.26 -8.05
N SER A 9 -6.82 -13.23 -8.78
CA SER A 9 -7.82 -13.07 -9.83
C SER A 9 -9.23 -12.95 -9.24
N ASP A 10 -9.46 -11.95 -8.41
CA ASP A 10 -10.78 -11.52 -7.93
C ASP A 10 -10.72 -10.03 -7.53
N LEU A 11 -10.44 -9.18 -8.52
CA LEU A 11 -10.41 -7.73 -8.34
C LEU A 11 -11.74 -7.14 -8.81
N LEU A 12 -12.65 -6.93 -7.86
CA LEU A 12 -13.75 -5.99 -8.07
C LEU A 12 -13.19 -4.56 -8.17
N PRO A 13 -13.71 -3.72 -9.09
CA PRO A 13 -13.21 -2.37 -9.27
C PRO A 13 -13.48 -1.51 -8.02
N ARG A 14 -12.48 -0.72 -7.60
CA ARG A 14 -12.71 0.38 -6.65
C ARG A 14 -13.68 1.38 -7.29
N PRO A 15 -14.68 1.89 -6.55
CA PRO A 15 -15.63 2.85 -7.11
C PRO A 15 -14.89 4.16 -7.41
N GLN A 16 -14.62 4.41 -8.69
CA GLN A 16 -14.40 5.76 -9.18
C GLN A 16 -15.76 6.47 -9.12
N ALA A 17 -15.81 7.56 -8.36
CA ALA A 17 -16.81 8.63 -8.44
C ALA A 17 -18.17 8.22 -9.02
N ALA A 18 -19.09 7.80 -8.14
CA ALA A 18 -20.51 7.73 -8.47
C ALA A 18 -21.01 9.16 -8.73
N TRP A 19 -20.95 9.59 -9.99
CA TRP A 19 -21.76 10.70 -10.47
C TRP A 19 -23.23 10.26 -10.37
N LEU A 20 -23.91 10.76 -9.35
CA LEU A 20 -25.36 10.71 -9.22
C LEU A 20 -25.96 11.59 -10.32
N LEU A 21 -26.24 10.99 -11.47
CA LEU A 21 -27.19 11.50 -12.46
C LEU A 21 -28.15 10.37 -12.80
N THR A 22 -29.13 10.17 -11.92
CA THR A 22 -30.32 9.43 -12.29
C THR A 22 -31.19 10.36 -13.13
N CYS A 23 -31.13 10.20 -14.45
CA CYS A 23 -32.17 10.70 -15.35
C CYS A 23 -33.51 10.09 -14.91
N LEU A 24 -34.39 10.92 -14.35
CA LEU A 24 -35.80 10.58 -14.24
C LEU A 24 -36.41 10.71 -15.63
N SER A 25 -36.66 9.59 -16.31
CA SER A 25 -37.55 9.55 -17.45
C SER A 25 -38.98 9.58 -16.94
N GLU A 26 -39.69 10.67 -17.22
CA GLU A 26 -41.14 10.73 -17.06
C GLU A 26 -41.80 9.68 -17.96
N SER A 27 -42.56 8.76 -17.38
CA SER A 27 -43.83 8.35 -17.98
C SER A 27 -44.70 7.59 -16.99
N ALA A 28 -45.91 8.14 -16.84
CA ALA A 28 -47.17 7.46 -16.60
C ALA A 28 -47.31 6.64 -15.31
N PHE A 29 -47.96 7.24 -14.31
CA PHE A 29 -48.90 6.48 -13.50
C PHE A 29 -50.22 7.25 -13.34
N CYS A 30 -51.26 6.66 -13.93
CA CYS A 30 -52.66 6.98 -13.71
C CYS A 30 -53.04 6.81 -12.24
N SER A 31 -54.02 7.63 -11.83
CA SER A 31 -54.82 7.56 -10.60
C SER A 31 -54.88 6.18 -9.93
N PHE A 32 -54.49 6.10 -8.67
CA PHE A 32 -55.12 5.20 -7.70
C PHE A 32 -55.15 5.85 -6.31
N SER A 33 -56.34 6.24 -5.90
CA SER A 33 -56.69 6.75 -4.58
C SER A 33 -56.67 5.61 -3.55
N SER A 34 -55.66 5.57 -2.67
CA SER A 34 -55.70 5.05 -1.28
C SER A 34 -54.30 4.76 -0.69
N LEU A 35 -53.33 5.67 -0.82
CA LEU A 35 -52.01 5.53 -0.16
C LEU A 35 -52.00 6.19 1.22
N GLY A 36 -52.66 5.56 2.21
CA GLY A 36 -52.75 6.12 3.57
C GLY A 36 -51.88 5.46 4.64
N PHE A 37 -51.47 4.20 4.47
CA PHE A 37 -50.75 3.49 5.55
C PHE A 37 -49.85 2.36 5.05
N GLN A 38 -50.26 1.64 3.99
CA GLN A 38 -49.50 0.52 3.42
C GLN A 38 -48.23 0.96 2.67
N GLY A 39 -48.27 2.11 1.99
CA GLY A 39 -47.10 2.67 1.30
C GLY A 39 -45.98 3.12 2.26
N LEU A 40 -46.35 3.66 3.43
CA LEU A 40 -45.39 4.11 4.43
C LEU A 40 -44.69 2.93 5.12
N PHE A 41 -45.42 1.85 5.41
CA PHE A 41 -44.85 0.63 5.98
C PHE A 41 -43.93 -0.10 4.97
N GLY A 42 -44.33 -0.17 3.70
CA GLY A 42 -43.49 -0.70 2.63
C GLY A 42 -42.19 0.10 2.43
N LEU A 43 -42.26 1.44 2.48
CA LEU A 43 -41.10 2.32 2.40
C LEU A 43 -40.16 2.15 3.61
N LEU A 44 -40.72 2.02 4.83
CA LEU A 44 -39.95 1.79 6.05
C LEU A 44 -39.26 0.42 6.05
N CYS A 45 -39.94 -0.64 5.58
CA CYS A 45 -39.32 -1.96 5.41
C CYS A 45 -38.21 -1.94 4.35
N TRP A 46 -38.39 -1.19 3.26
CA TRP A 46 -37.37 -1.05 2.21
C TRP A 46 -36.14 -0.27 2.69
N LEU A 47 -36.33 0.76 3.53
CA LEU A 47 -35.26 1.49 4.21
C LEU A 47 -34.52 0.65 5.28
N TRP A 48 -35.22 -0.30 5.93
CA TRP A 48 -34.62 -1.22 6.90
C TRP A 48 -33.87 -2.40 6.26
N MET A 49 -34.17 -2.73 5.01
CA MET A 49 -33.50 -3.78 4.25
C MET A 49 -32.33 -3.28 3.41
N VAL A 50 -31.88 -2.03 3.57
CA VAL A 50 -30.63 -1.57 2.93
C VAL A 50 -29.50 -2.45 3.48
N PRO A 51 -28.90 -3.32 2.64
CA PRO A 51 -27.79 -4.13 3.11
C PRO A 51 -26.65 -3.17 3.45
N VAL A 52 -26.30 -3.09 4.73
CA VAL A 52 -25.04 -2.50 5.16
C VAL A 52 -23.95 -3.40 4.59
N SER A 53 -23.54 -3.10 3.36
CA SER A 53 -22.40 -3.72 2.72
C SER A 53 -21.19 -3.26 3.51
N SER A 54 -20.71 -4.12 4.40
CA SER A 54 -19.44 -3.89 5.09
C SER A 54 -18.35 -4.06 4.03
N ALA A 55 -17.96 -2.94 3.39
CA ALA A 55 -16.87 -2.94 2.45
C ALA A 55 -15.59 -3.32 3.22
N SER A 56 -15.08 -4.53 2.98
CA SER A 56 -13.77 -4.93 3.47
C SER A 56 -12.73 -4.07 2.74
N GLU A 57 -12.19 -3.07 3.43
CA GLU A 57 -11.13 -2.23 2.89
C GLU A 57 -9.89 -3.11 2.64
N ALA A 58 -9.56 -3.27 1.35
CA ALA A 58 -8.42 -4.07 0.93
C ALA A 58 -7.13 -3.26 1.12
N LEU A 59 -6.25 -3.76 1.99
CA LEU A 59 -4.92 -3.20 2.19
C LEU A 59 -4.01 -3.58 1.01
N SER A 60 -3.40 -2.58 0.36
CA SER A 60 -2.40 -2.83 -0.69
C SER A 60 -0.96 -2.80 -0.15
N LEU A 61 -0.20 -3.83 -0.51
CA LEU A 61 1.23 -3.96 -0.20
C LEU A 61 2.01 -4.04 -1.50
N ALA A 62 3.08 -3.25 -1.61
CA ALA A 62 4.02 -3.32 -2.71
C ALA A 62 5.46 -3.47 -2.21
N THR A 63 6.29 -4.06 -3.05
CA THR A 63 7.74 -4.13 -2.84
C THR A 63 8.46 -3.51 -4.03
N TYR A 64 9.49 -2.72 -3.77
CA TYR A 64 10.23 -2.03 -4.80
C TYR A 64 11.73 -1.93 -4.49
N ASN A 65 12.52 -2.65 -5.28
CA ASN A 65 13.96 -2.45 -5.32
C ASN A 65 14.28 -1.19 -6.14
N LEU A 66 14.75 -0.14 -5.47
CA LEU A 66 15.05 1.15 -6.09
C LEU A 66 16.40 1.18 -6.83
N GLN A 67 17.09 0.04 -6.93
CA GLN A 67 18.36 -0.15 -7.63
C GLN A 67 19.41 0.88 -7.21
N ASN A 68 20.02 0.64 -6.06
CA ASN A 68 21.04 1.51 -5.44
C ASN A 68 20.62 2.99 -5.36
N TYR A 69 19.49 3.28 -4.72
CA TYR A 69 19.00 4.65 -4.57
C TYR A 69 19.87 5.43 -3.58
N ARG A 70 20.85 6.14 -4.13
CA ARG A 70 21.85 6.94 -3.41
C ARG A 70 21.82 8.38 -3.89
N LEU A 71 21.92 9.33 -2.96
CA LEU A 71 21.98 10.76 -3.27
C LEU A 71 23.42 11.25 -3.51
N SER A 72 24.41 10.47 -3.10
CA SER A 72 25.83 10.75 -3.29
C SER A 72 26.56 9.47 -3.73
N PRO A 73 27.67 9.58 -4.48
CA PRO A 73 28.49 8.42 -4.82
C PRO A 73 29.01 7.71 -3.56
N HIS A 74 29.14 6.38 -3.63
CA HIS A 74 29.70 5.57 -2.54
C HIS A 74 30.23 4.24 -3.10
N GLU A 75 31.42 3.80 -2.67
CA GLU A 75 32.02 2.50 -3.05
C GLU A 75 31.98 2.19 -4.56
N GLY A 76 32.37 3.15 -5.41
CA GLY A 76 32.40 2.95 -6.87
C GLY A 76 31.04 2.99 -7.57
N PHE A 77 29.94 3.20 -6.84
CA PHE A 77 28.63 3.46 -7.44
C PHE A 77 28.35 4.95 -7.51
N SER A 78 27.85 5.41 -8.66
CA SER A 78 27.39 6.79 -8.85
C SER A 78 26.12 7.08 -8.04
N ALA A 79 25.88 8.35 -7.74
CA ALA A 79 24.56 8.78 -7.29
C ALA A 79 23.49 8.43 -8.35
N LYS A 80 22.26 8.16 -7.90
CA LYS A 80 21.14 7.92 -8.80
C LYS A 80 20.81 9.21 -9.55
N SER A 81 20.69 9.14 -10.87
CA SER A 81 20.41 10.31 -11.69
C SER A 81 19.02 10.88 -11.38
N LEU A 82 18.84 12.20 -11.56
CA LEU A 82 17.54 12.85 -11.34
C LEU A 82 16.42 12.19 -12.17
N LYS A 83 16.68 11.89 -13.45
CA LYS A 83 15.75 11.17 -14.33
C LYS A 83 15.31 9.82 -13.74
N SER A 84 16.25 9.05 -13.21
CA SER A 84 15.96 7.74 -12.60
C SER A 84 15.21 7.87 -11.27
N CYS A 85 15.50 8.91 -10.47
CA CYS A 85 14.73 9.21 -9.26
C CYS A 85 13.26 9.56 -9.58
N LEU A 86 13.03 10.42 -10.57
CA LEU A 86 11.68 10.83 -10.99
C LEU A 86 10.87 9.66 -11.54
N ALA A 87 11.48 8.83 -12.40
CA ALA A 87 10.84 7.63 -12.92
C ALA A 87 10.49 6.62 -11.80
N ALA A 88 11.38 6.44 -10.82
CA ALA A 88 11.08 5.59 -9.68
C ALA A 88 9.91 6.12 -8.84
N GLN A 89 9.81 7.44 -8.67
CA GLN A 89 8.69 8.06 -7.98
C GLN A 89 7.37 7.87 -8.75
N GLU A 90 7.38 8.03 -10.07
CA GLU A 90 6.20 7.83 -10.92
C GLU A 90 5.66 6.40 -10.82
N LEU A 91 6.53 5.40 -10.89
CA LEU A 91 6.12 4.00 -10.72
C LEU A 91 5.53 3.71 -9.33
N ALA A 92 6.10 4.31 -8.28
CA ALA A 92 5.55 4.16 -6.94
C ALA A 92 4.18 4.85 -6.79
N ILE A 93 3.99 5.98 -7.46
CA ILE A 93 2.71 6.72 -7.50
C ILE A 93 1.64 5.92 -8.25
N GLU A 94 1.98 5.35 -9.40
CA GLU A 94 1.09 4.48 -10.17
C GLU A 94 0.66 3.25 -9.36
N CYS A 95 1.61 2.66 -8.61
CA CYS A 95 1.34 1.52 -7.73
C CYS A 95 0.43 1.90 -6.55
N ASN A 96 0.57 3.11 -5.99
CA ASN A 96 -0.29 3.69 -4.95
C ASN A 96 -0.57 2.77 -3.74
N ALA A 97 0.45 2.04 -3.29
CA ALA A 97 0.30 1.08 -2.20
C ALA A 97 0.08 1.75 -0.84
N ASP A 98 -0.65 1.11 0.07
CA ASP A 98 -0.80 1.61 1.45
C ASP A 98 0.47 1.39 2.28
N VAL A 99 1.19 0.31 1.97
CA VAL A 99 2.51 -0.01 2.50
C VAL A 99 3.47 -0.29 1.33
N LEU A 100 4.58 0.43 1.27
CA LEU A 100 5.63 0.24 0.27
C LEU A 100 6.92 -0.21 0.96
N LEU A 101 7.27 -1.47 0.77
CA LEU A 101 8.55 -2.02 1.17
C LEU A 101 9.60 -1.68 0.11
N ILE A 102 10.74 -1.13 0.53
CA ILE A 102 11.79 -0.63 -0.35
C ILE A 102 13.06 -1.43 -0.13
N GLN A 103 13.72 -1.84 -1.22
CA GLN A 103 15.06 -2.41 -1.18
C GLN A 103 16.07 -1.46 -1.83
N GLU A 104 17.34 -1.67 -1.48
CA GLU A 104 18.49 -0.96 -2.02
C GLU A 104 18.47 0.56 -1.83
N ILE A 105 18.01 1.03 -0.67
CA ILE A 105 18.04 2.46 -0.31
C ILE A 105 19.33 2.79 0.44
N GLY A 106 20.06 3.82 0.02
CA GLY A 106 21.41 4.08 0.53
C GLY A 106 21.49 4.71 1.91
N SER A 107 20.45 5.38 2.38
CA SER A 107 20.44 6.03 3.70
C SER A 107 19.04 6.51 4.09
N GLU A 108 18.88 6.96 5.33
CA GLU A 108 17.62 7.59 5.77
C GLU A 108 17.35 8.90 5.03
N LYS A 109 18.40 9.66 4.70
CA LYS A 109 18.27 10.87 3.89
C LYS A 109 17.74 10.54 2.49
N ALA A 110 18.21 9.45 1.90
CA ALA A 110 17.72 8.96 0.61
C ALA A 110 16.25 8.51 0.68
N LEU A 111 15.87 7.78 1.74
CA LEU A 111 14.48 7.37 1.98
C LEU A 111 13.54 8.57 2.12
N LYS A 112 13.92 9.57 2.94
CA LYS A 112 13.15 10.80 3.12
C LYS A 112 13.08 11.64 1.85
N HIS A 113 14.15 11.68 1.06
CA HIS A 113 14.12 12.32 -0.26
C HIS A 113 13.11 11.64 -1.19
N PHE A 114 13.11 10.31 -1.24
CA PHE A 114 12.15 9.55 -2.04
C PHE A 114 10.71 9.82 -1.56
N GLN A 115 10.45 9.68 -0.25
CA GLN A 115 9.17 9.99 0.40
C GLN A 115 8.67 11.42 0.12
N ALA A 116 9.56 12.42 0.21
CA ALA A 116 9.22 13.81 -0.08
C ALA A 116 8.83 14.01 -1.55
N GLY A 117 9.53 13.36 -2.49
CA GLY A 117 9.18 13.39 -3.90
C GLY A 117 7.79 12.78 -4.20
N LEU A 118 7.43 11.69 -3.51
CA LEU A 118 6.09 11.12 -3.59
C LEU A 118 5.04 12.09 -3.03
N SER A 119 5.33 12.71 -1.89
CA SER A 119 4.44 13.67 -1.23
C SER A 119 4.19 14.92 -2.09
N GLN A 120 5.21 15.42 -2.80
CA GLN A 120 5.06 16.56 -3.73
C GLN A 120 4.12 16.24 -4.90
N LYS A 121 3.96 14.97 -5.24
CA LYS A 121 3.08 14.47 -6.31
C LYS A 121 1.76 13.91 -5.76
N GLY A 122 1.42 14.17 -4.49
CA GLY A 122 0.14 13.80 -3.87
C GLY A 122 0.08 12.40 -3.24
N LEU A 123 1.17 11.61 -3.28
CA LEU A 123 1.25 10.33 -2.58
C LEU A 123 1.90 10.51 -1.20
N HIS A 124 1.08 10.62 -0.17
CA HIS A 124 1.54 10.89 1.20
C HIS A 124 1.74 9.59 2.00
N TYR A 125 2.94 9.44 2.56
CA TYR A 125 3.28 8.42 3.55
C TYR A 125 3.73 9.11 4.85
N PRO A 126 2.90 9.16 5.92
CA PRO A 126 3.27 9.76 7.20
C PRO A 126 4.34 8.98 7.97
N HIS A 127 4.53 7.68 7.68
CA HIS A 127 5.44 6.82 8.42
C HIS A 127 6.56 6.29 7.52
N HIS A 128 7.79 6.30 8.04
CA HIS A 128 8.95 5.69 7.39
C HIS A 128 9.76 4.86 8.39
N ILE A 129 10.34 3.75 7.93
CA ILE A 129 11.27 2.91 8.69
C ILE A 129 12.49 2.63 7.80
N LEU A 130 13.68 2.64 8.39
CA LEU A 130 14.92 2.21 7.75
C LEU A 130 15.58 1.10 8.56
N ALA A 131 15.78 -0.06 7.92
CA ALA A 131 16.57 -1.15 8.49
C ALA A 131 18.06 -0.91 8.29
N ARG A 132 18.68 -0.20 9.23
CA ARG A 132 20.13 0.02 9.22
C ARG A 132 20.84 -1.27 9.60
N LEU A 133 21.68 -1.77 8.70
CA LEU A 133 22.66 -2.81 8.98
C LEU A 133 24.03 -2.13 9.07
N PRO A 134 24.83 -2.38 10.14
CA PRO A 134 26.12 -1.72 10.34
C PRO A 134 27.07 -1.82 9.13
N ASP A 135 27.10 -2.98 8.48
CA ASP A 135 28.06 -3.27 7.40
C ASP A 135 27.44 -3.20 5.99
N ALA A 136 26.21 -2.70 5.86
CA ALA A 136 25.52 -2.63 4.56
C ALA A 136 25.56 -1.22 3.97
N SER A 137 25.99 -1.11 2.71
CA SER A 137 26.01 0.17 1.98
C SER A 137 24.67 0.54 1.30
N ILE A 138 23.68 -0.33 1.41
CA ILE A 138 22.28 -0.13 1.05
C ILE A 138 21.40 -0.93 2.02
N HIS A 139 20.15 -0.51 2.18
CA HIS A 139 19.29 -0.98 3.27
C HIS A 139 17.90 -1.40 2.75
N LEU A 140 17.14 -2.05 3.63
CA LEU A 140 15.70 -2.14 3.51
C LEU A 140 15.05 -0.88 4.10
N GLY A 141 14.00 -0.40 3.46
CA GLY A 141 13.17 0.68 3.95
C GLY A 141 11.70 0.31 3.87
N LEU A 142 10.85 1.09 4.53
CA LEU A 142 9.40 0.97 4.41
C LEU A 142 8.77 2.36 4.51
N LEU A 143 7.80 2.63 3.65
CA LEU A 143 6.90 3.78 3.73
C LEU A 143 5.47 3.29 3.96
N SER A 144 4.71 3.94 4.85
CA SER A 144 3.35 3.50 5.16
C SER A 144 2.39 4.65 5.48
N ARG A 145 1.13 4.44 5.07
CA ARG A 145 -0.04 5.20 5.52
C ARG A 145 -0.52 4.78 6.90
N LEU A 146 -0.23 3.55 7.31
CA LEU A 146 -0.62 3.00 8.60
C LEU A 146 0.48 3.24 9.63
N PRO A 147 0.13 3.55 10.88
CA PRO A 147 1.11 3.66 11.95
C PRO A 147 1.69 2.27 12.25
N PRO A 148 3.03 2.09 12.15
CA PRO A 148 3.66 0.84 12.57
C PRO A 148 3.56 0.71 14.10
N LEU A 149 3.18 -0.48 14.57
CA LEU A 149 3.13 -0.81 16.00
C LEU A 149 4.52 -1.14 16.54
N ARG A 150 5.29 -1.89 15.74
CA ARG A 150 6.62 -2.38 16.09
C ARG A 150 7.41 -2.61 14.81
N SER A 151 8.71 -2.35 14.85
CA SER A 151 9.65 -2.77 13.81
C SER A 151 10.84 -3.50 14.43
N GLN A 152 11.33 -4.53 13.73
CA GLN A 152 12.50 -5.31 14.12
C GLN A 152 13.37 -5.57 12.90
N HIS A 153 14.69 -5.54 13.09
CA HIS A 153 15.64 -5.85 12.04
C HIS A 153 16.43 -7.09 12.44
N HIS A 154 16.52 -8.05 11.52
CA HIS A 154 17.23 -9.31 11.77
C HIS A 154 18.36 -9.49 10.76
N THR A 155 19.49 -10.01 11.21
CA THR A 155 20.64 -10.36 10.35
C THR A 155 20.99 -11.85 10.43
N ASN A 156 20.08 -12.64 10.99
CA ASN A 156 20.31 -14.05 11.30
C ASN A 156 20.46 -14.89 10.04
N ALA A 157 21.24 -15.96 10.15
CA ALA A 157 21.27 -16.99 9.12
C ALA A 157 19.94 -17.76 9.13
N PHE A 158 19.47 -18.19 7.95
CA PHE A 158 18.33 -19.07 7.78
C PHE A 158 18.73 -20.32 6.99
N VAL A 159 18.02 -21.42 7.19
CA VAL A 159 18.31 -22.68 6.50
C VAL A 159 17.35 -22.86 5.33
N LEU A 160 17.89 -23.02 4.13
CA LEU A 160 17.14 -23.37 2.93
C LEU A 160 17.75 -24.65 2.33
N TYR A 161 16.95 -25.69 2.12
CA TYR A 161 17.42 -26.98 1.58
C TYR A 161 18.62 -27.58 2.35
N GLY A 162 18.62 -27.48 3.68
CA GLY A 162 19.69 -28.00 4.54
C GLY A 162 20.99 -27.19 4.54
N LYS A 163 21.03 -26.02 3.86
CA LYS A 163 22.18 -25.12 3.84
C LYS A 163 21.86 -23.82 4.57
N ALA A 164 22.81 -23.31 5.35
CA ALA A 164 22.69 -22.01 6.00
C ALA A 164 23.00 -20.88 5.01
N PHE A 165 22.08 -19.93 4.90
CA PHE A 165 22.19 -18.71 4.12
C PHE A 165 22.16 -17.51 5.07
N ARG A 166 22.92 -16.46 4.74
CA ARG A 166 22.80 -15.15 5.39
C ARG A 166 22.36 -14.14 4.33
N PRO A 167 21.25 -13.41 4.53
CA PRO A 167 20.87 -12.36 3.60
C PRO A 167 21.90 -11.23 3.66
N SER A 168 22.23 -10.67 2.50
CA SER A 168 23.22 -9.61 2.41
C SER A 168 22.74 -8.30 3.04
N ARG A 169 21.42 -8.07 3.10
CA ARG A 169 20.81 -6.82 3.58
C ARG A 169 19.82 -7.02 4.74
N GLY A 170 19.68 -8.25 5.24
CA GLY A 170 18.88 -8.57 6.43
C GLY A 170 17.38 -8.76 6.18
N PHE A 171 16.63 -8.79 7.27
CA PHE A 171 15.17 -8.85 7.31
C PHE A 171 14.63 -7.61 8.01
N LEU A 172 13.56 -7.04 7.47
CA LEU A 172 12.74 -6.02 8.11
C LEU A 172 11.38 -6.62 8.46
N GLU A 173 11.09 -6.73 9.75
CA GLU A 173 9.80 -7.17 10.28
C GLU A 173 9.05 -5.95 10.81
N VAL A 174 7.80 -5.76 10.38
CA VAL A 174 6.97 -4.63 10.85
C VAL A 174 5.54 -5.09 11.12
N ASP A 175 5.02 -4.71 12.29
CA ASP A 175 3.67 -4.99 12.73
C ASP A 175 2.75 -3.79 12.49
N PHE A 176 1.54 -4.05 12.00
CA PHE A 176 0.52 -3.03 11.77
C PHE A 176 -0.83 -3.45 12.37
N GLN A 177 -1.55 -2.47 12.94
CA GLN A 177 -2.98 -2.61 13.23
C GLN A 177 -3.78 -2.20 12.01
N VAL A 178 -4.49 -3.14 11.38
CA VAL A 178 -5.30 -2.85 10.16
C VAL A 178 -6.76 -2.56 10.50
N SER A 179 -7.26 -3.10 11.60
CA SER A 179 -8.59 -2.80 12.17
C SER A 179 -8.56 -3.12 13.65
N LYS A 180 -9.58 -2.76 14.45
CA LYS A 180 -9.62 -3.03 15.91
C LYS A 180 -9.20 -4.46 16.31
N ASN A 181 -9.58 -5.47 15.53
CA ASN A 181 -9.36 -6.88 15.89
C ASN A 181 -8.38 -7.61 14.96
N ARG A 182 -7.65 -6.88 14.12
CA ARG A 182 -6.76 -7.50 13.12
C ARG A 182 -5.42 -6.78 13.05
N GLN A 183 -4.37 -7.55 13.29
CA GLN A 183 -2.99 -7.16 13.06
C GLN A 183 -2.41 -7.96 11.90
N ILE A 184 -1.45 -7.37 11.23
CA ILE A 184 -0.63 -8.04 10.23
C ILE A 184 0.85 -7.81 10.56
N LYS A 185 1.67 -8.77 10.15
CA LYS A 185 3.13 -8.69 10.23
C LYS A 185 3.69 -8.81 8.82
N ILE A 186 4.47 -7.83 8.41
CA ILE A 186 5.11 -7.78 7.10
C ILE A 186 6.60 -8.09 7.28
N TRP A 187 7.11 -8.98 6.43
CA TRP A 187 8.52 -9.32 6.35
C TRP A 187 9.08 -8.86 5.00
N GLY A 188 10.11 -8.03 5.03
CA GLY A 188 10.91 -7.64 3.88
C GLY A 188 12.30 -8.24 3.94
N ILE A 189 12.81 -8.72 2.81
CA ILE A 189 14.07 -9.48 2.74
C ILE A 189 14.82 -9.07 1.48
N HIS A 190 16.14 -8.88 1.57
CA HIS A 190 17.01 -8.65 0.42
C HIS A 190 18.46 -9.11 0.68
#